data_AF-A0AAW8H9P4-F1
#
_entry.id   AF-A0AAW8H9P4-F1
#
_cell.length_a   1.000
_cell.length_b   1.000
_cell.length_c   1.000
_cell.angle_alpha   90.00
_cell.angle_beta   90.00
_cell.angle_gamma   90.00
#
_symmetry.space_group_name_H-M   'P 1'
#
loop_
_entity.id
_entity.type
_entity.pdbx_description
1 polymer ?
#
loop_
_entity_poly.entity_id
_entity_poly.type
_entity_poly.pdbx_seq_one_letter_code
_entity_poly.pdbx_strand_id
1 'polypeptide(L)'
;KTYKGGGFNELRFEDATGNEQVYIHAQKNMDTEVLNNRTTDVKVDHTETIGNNQSITVGLGQTVTVGKERAGGHDQLITVAHDRRISTGNDQTLKVKNDRKVSISHDDGLYVANNRRVTVEGKQEHKTTGDHISLVEGSHSLEVKGDLARKVAGALGIKVQGDIVLESSGQISLKSGASFITLHPGGVDITGLKINLNSGGSPGTPLSTLKPAVLRALVDESNSVSGKDSTESPLKSVQETFNTSLQDPEPPLRRGRFSQ
;
A
#
# COMPACT_ATOMS: atom_id res chain seq x y z
N LYS A 1 -58.12 -4.01 -14.97
CA LYS A 1 -58.71 -3.13 -13.93
C LYS A 1 -58.28 -3.64 -12.56
N THR A 2 -57.64 -2.80 -11.77
CA THR A 2 -57.22 -3.10 -10.40
C THR A 2 -58.44 -3.20 -9.50
N TYR A 3 -58.49 -4.22 -8.63
CA TYR A 3 -59.56 -4.34 -7.66
C TYR A 3 -59.42 -3.20 -6.63
N LYS A 4 -60.29 -2.18 -6.74
CA LYS A 4 -60.46 -1.07 -5.77
C LYS A 4 -59.25 -0.11 -5.57
N GLY A 5 -58.48 0.23 -6.61
CA GLY A 5 -57.38 1.20 -6.51
C GLY A 5 -57.00 1.85 -7.86
N GLY A 6 -56.25 2.97 -7.80
CA GLY A 6 -55.95 3.86 -8.95
C GLY A 6 -54.74 3.52 -9.83
N GLY A 7 -54.19 2.31 -9.80
CA GLY A 7 -53.12 1.88 -10.72
C GLY A 7 -53.53 0.72 -11.62
N PHE A 8 -52.58 0.02 -12.26
CA PHE A 8 -52.83 -1.17 -13.08
C PHE A 8 -51.63 -2.13 -13.11
N ASN A 9 -51.90 -3.39 -13.45
CA ASN A 9 -50.88 -4.36 -13.86
C ASN A 9 -51.13 -4.70 -15.33
N GLU A 10 -50.08 -4.95 -16.11
CA GLU A 10 -50.21 -5.22 -17.54
C GLU A 10 -49.22 -6.29 -18.01
N LEU A 11 -49.70 -7.17 -18.89
CA LEU A 11 -48.90 -8.05 -19.73
C LEU A 11 -49.39 -7.83 -21.17
N ARG A 12 -48.52 -7.34 -22.04
CA ARG A 12 -48.86 -7.00 -23.43
C ARG A 12 -47.87 -7.63 -24.41
N PHE A 13 -48.40 -8.10 -25.54
CA PHE A 13 -47.66 -8.58 -26.69
C PHE A 13 -48.04 -7.73 -27.90
N GLU A 14 -47.05 -7.15 -28.56
CA GLU A 14 -47.16 -6.43 -29.83
C GLU A 14 -46.32 -7.18 -30.88
N ASP A 15 -46.89 -7.39 -32.06
CA ASP A 15 -46.28 -8.16 -33.16
C ASP A 15 -46.38 -7.41 -34.51
N ALA A 16 -46.68 -6.11 -34.46
CA ALA A 16 -46.60 -5.25 -35.63
C ALA A 16 -45.15 -5.17 -36.12
N THR A 17 -44.94 -5.41 -37.42
CA THR A 17 -43.62 -5.44 -38.04
C THR A 17 -42.77 -4.22 -37.68
N GLY A 18 -41.64 -4.45 -37.02
CA GLY A 18 -40.68 -3.44 -36.58
C GLY A 18 -41.02 -2.73 -35.27
N ASN A 19 -42.12 -3.10 -34.61
CA ASN A 19 -42.54 -2.57 -33.31
C ASN A 19 -42.83 -3.71 -32.30
N GLU A 20 -42.28 -4.89 -32.54
CA GLU A 20 -42.54 -6.07 -31.72
C GLU A 20 -42.10 -5.85 -30.27
N GLN A 21 -42.98 -6.13 -29.32
CA GLN A 21 -42.71 -5.89 -27.90
C GLN A 21 -43.45 -6.84 -26.99
N VAL A 22 -42.76 -7.35 -25.98
CA VAL A 22 -43.37 -7.90 -24.77
C VAL A 22 -43.19 -6.89 -23.64
N TYR A 23 -44.30 -6.45 -23.04
CA TYR A 23 -44.30 -5.51 -21.92
C TYR A 23 -44.91 -6.18 -20.70
N ILE A 24 -44.22 -6.09 -19.56
CA ILE A 24 -44.71 -6.58 -18.27
C ILE A 24 -44.59 -5.45 -17.25
N HIS A 25 -45.70 -5.14 -16.58
CA HIS A 25 -45.77 -4.12 -15.55
C HIS A 25 -46.45 -4.67 -14.30
N ALA A 26 -45.78 -4.49 -13.16
CA ALA A 26 -46.34 -4.75 -11.84
C ALA A 26 -46.37 -3.45 -11.03
N GLN A 27 -47.54 -3.10 -10.48
CA GLN A 27 -47.75 -1.85 -9.74
C GLN A 27 -47.01 -1.82 -8.39
N LYS A 28 -46.75 -2.98 -7.80
CA LYS A 28 -46.20 -3.08 -6.43
C LYS A 28 -45.08 -4.09 -6.32
N ASN A 29 -45.40 -5.38 -6.42
CA ASN A 29 -44.45 -6.47 -6.31
C ASN A 29 -44.49 -7.30 -7.60
N MET A 30 -43.33 -7.76 -8.05
CA MET A 30 -43.18 -8.82 -9.03
C MET A 30 -42.20 -9.84 -8.47
N ASP A 31 -42.67 -11.06 -8.26
CA ASP A 31 -41.83 -12.19 -7.86
C ASP A 31 -41.56 -13.06 -9.09
N THR A 32 -40.33 -13.52 -9.26
CA THR A 32 -39.94 -14.46 -10.32
C THR A 32 -39.19 -15.63 -9.69
N GLU A 33 -39.83 -16.78 -9.63
CA GLU A 33 -39.25 -18.02 -9.13
C GLU A 33 -39.06 -19.00 -10.30
N VAL A 34 -37.87 -19.58 -10.42
CA VAL A 34 -37.55 -20.57 -11.45
C VAL A 34 -36.92 -21.78 -10.76
N LEU A 35 -37.65 -22.90 -10.72
CA LEU A 35 -37.25 -24.12 -9.98
C LEU A 35 -36.16 -24.95 -10.65
N ASN A 36 -35.87 -24.67 -11.92
CA ASN A 36 -34.85 -25.37 -12.69
C ASN A 36 -33.84 -24.38 -13.27
N ASN A 37 -33.97 -24.02 -14.56
CA ASN A 37 -33.02 -23.15 -15.25
C ASN A 37 -33.71 -21.89 -15.78
N ARG A 38 -33.10 -20.73 -15.55
CA ARG A 38 -33.42 -19.47 -16.23
C ARG A 38 -32.24 -19.07 -17.10
N THR A 39 -32.48 -18.88 -18.38
CA THR A 39 -31.49 -18.31 -19.32
C THR A 39 -31.98 -16.93 -19.75
N THR A 40 -31.08 -15.96 -19.82
CA THR A 40 -31.36 -14.63 -20.38
C THR A 40 -30.27 -14.33 -21.41
N ASP A 41 -30.69 -14.09 -22.65
CA ASP A 41 -29.83 -13.79 -23.79
C ASP A 41 -30.34 -12.53 -24.45
N VAL A 42 -29.58 -11.44 -24.35
CA VAL A 42 -29.92 -10.12 -24.88
C VAL A 42 -28.94 -9.80 -26.00
N LYS A 43 -29.47 -9.64 -27.23
CA LYS A 43 -28.64 -9.54 -28.44
C LYS A 43 -28.01 -8.18 -28.70
N VAL A 44 -28.66 -7.12 -28.22
CA VAL A 44 -28.25 -5.74 -28.46
C VAL A 44 -27.85 -5.12 -27.13
N ASP A 45 -28.81 -4.57 -26.38
CA ASP A 45 -28.54 -3.83 -25.15
C ASP A 45 -29.38 -4.33 -23.97
N HIS A 46 -28.76 -4.42 -22.80
CA HIS A 46 -29.43 -4.60 -21.52
C HIS A 46 -29.18 -3.38 -20.65
N THR A 47 -30.26 -2.80 -20.10
CA THR A 47 -30.17 -1.72 -19.11
C THR A 47 -31.00 -2.13 -17.90
N GLU A 48 -30.39 -2.08 -16.73
CA GLU A 48 -31.04 -2.29 -15.45
C GLU A 48 -30.86 -1.03 -14.59
N THR A 49 -31.94 -0.56 -13.96
CA THR A 49 -31.90 0.59 -13.07
C THR A 49 -32.56 0.22 -11.76
N ILE A 50 -31.79 0.28 -10.67
CA ILE A 50 -32.25 -0.06 -9.33
C ILE A 50 -32.32 1.25 -8.56
N GLY A 51 -33.54 1.68 -8.22
CA GLY A 51 -33.76 2.97 -7.56
C GLY A 51 -33.37 3.00 -6.08
N ASN A 52 -33.12 1.84 -5.47
CA ASN A 52 -32.71 1.73 -4.06
C ASN A 52 -31.57 0.70 -3.95
N ASN A 53 -31.84 -0.47 -3.35
CA ASN A 53 -30.81 -1.48 -3.08
C ASN A 53 -30.87 -2.66 -4.06
N GLN A 54 -29.69 -3.14 -4.45
CA GLN A 54 -29.51 -4.41 -5.15
C GLN A 54 -28.70 -5.35 -4.24
N SER A 55 -29.22 -6.56 -4.01
CA SER A 55 -28.49 -7.64 -3.34
C SER A 55 -28.33 -8.81 -4.29
N ILE A 56 -27.09 -9.20 -4.55
CA ILE A 56 -26.76 -10.38 -5.37
C ILE A 56 -26.05 -11.38 -4.48
N THR A 57 -26.56 -12.61 -4.44
CA THR A 57 -25.94 -13.73 -3.74
C THR A 57 -25.73 -14.86 -4.73
N VAL A 58 -24.48 -15.29 -4.89
CA VAL A 58 -24.10 -16.42 -5.74
C VAL A 58 -23.56 -17.53 -4.85
N GLY A 59 -24.26 -18.66 -4.78
CA GLY A 59 -23.96 -19.72 -3.80
C GLY A 59 -22.77 -20.62 -4.15
N LEU A 60 -22.39 -20.69 -5.44
CA LEU A 60 -21.28 -21.55 -5.90
C LEU A 60 -20.19 -20.72 -6.57
N GLY A 61 -20.43 -20.24 -7.79
CA GLY A 61 -19.43 -19.52 -8.56
C GLY A 61 -20.04 -18.49 -9.51
N GLN A 62 -19.33 -17.38 -9.69
CA GLN A 62 -19.68 -16.32 -10.63
C GLN A 62 -18.52 -16.14 -11.61
N THR A 63 -18.83 -16.18 -12.91
CA THR A 63 -17.88 -15.81 -13.96
C THR A 63 -18.39 -14.56 -14.65
N VAL A 64 -17.63 -13.48 -14.59
CA VAL A 64 -17.91 -12.25 -15.32
C VAL A 64 -16.88 -12.11 -16.43
N THR A 65 -17.36 -12.14 -17.67
CA THR A 65 -16.54 -11.90 -18.86
C THR A 65 -17.07 -10.66 -19.55
N VAL A 66 -16.25 -9.62 -19.63
CA VAL A 66 -16.57 -8.39 -20.37
C VAL A 66 -15.74 -8.39 -21.65
N GLY A 67 -16.43 -8.52 -22.79
CA GLY A 67 -15.79 -8.62 -24.11
C GLY A 67 -15.16 -9.99 -24.43
N LYS A 68 -14.81 -10.22 -25.69
CA LYS A 68 -14.02 -11.38 -26.16
C LYS A 68 -12.69 -10.90 -26.74
N GLU A 69 -11.66 -11.76 -26.73
CA GLU A 69 -10.39 -11.44 -27.39
C GLU A 69 -10.62 -11.12 -28.88
N ARG A 70 -9.99 -10.05 -29.38
CA ARG A 70 -10.01 -9.55 -30.78
C ARG A 70 -11.20 -8.69 -31.22
N ALA A 71 -12.02 -8.18 -30.32
CA ALA A 71 -13.00 -7.12 -30.63
C ALA A 71 -12.59 -5.79 -29.97
N GLY A 72 -12.69 -4.68 -30.70
CA GLY A 72 -12.45 -3.34 -30.16
C GLY A 72 -13.67 -2.81 -29.38
N GLY A 73 -13.43 -1.99 -28.35
CA GLY A 73 -14.51 -1.25 -27.65
C GLY A 73 -15.17 -2.00 -26.49
N HIS A 74 -14.40 -2.70 -25.66
CA HIS A 74 -14.92 -3.33 -24.44
C HIS A 74 -14.18 -2.79 -23.21
N ASP A 75 -14.92 -2.12 -22.34
CA ASP A 75 -14.42 -1.42 -21.16
C ASP A 75 -15.35 -1.68 -19.97
N GLN A 76 -14.74 -1.90 -18.80
CA GLN A 76 -15.45 -2.02 -17.53
C GLN A 76 -15.13 -0.78 -16.69
N LEU A 77 -16.14 0.06 -16.48
CA LEU A 77 -16.07 1.18 -15.54
C LEU A 77 -16.81 0.81 -14.25
N ILE A 78 -16.10 0.88 -13.12
CA ILE A 78 -16.69 0.72 -11.80
C ILE A 78 -16.48 2.04 -11.06
N THR A 79 -17.58 2.71 -10.71
CA THR A 79 -17.56 3.91 -9.85
C THR A 79 -18.15 3.55 -8.50
N VAL A 80 -17.42 3.85 -7.43
CA VAL A 80 -17.89 3.69 -6.04
C VAL A 80 -17.83 5.07 -5.38
N ALA A 81 -18.97 5.60 -4.94
CA ALA A 81 -19.06 6.96 -4.41
C ALA A 81 -18.55 7.10 -2.97
N HIS A 82 -18.63 6.02 -2.19
CA HIS A 82 -18.15 5.96 -0.82
C HIS A 82 -17.06 4.88 -0.73
N ASP A 83 -17.25 3.84 0.07
CA ASP A 83 -16.22 2.86 0.34
C ASP A 83 -16.38 1.57 -0.47
N ARG A 84 -15.24 0.98 -0.83
CA ARG A 84 -15.16 -0.37 -1.38
C ARG A 84 -14.35 -1.25 -0.44
N ARG A 85 -14.97 -2.29 0.11
CA ARG A 85 -14.30 -3.37 0.86
C ARG A 85 -14.25 -4.63 0.02
N ILE A 86 -13.09 -5.26 -0.07
CA ILE A 86 -12.90 -6.57 -0.71
C ILE A 86 -12.24 -7.48 0.32
N SER A 87 -12.85 -8.63 0.57
CA SER A 87 -12.23 -9.72 1.34
C SER A 87 -12.12 -10.94 0.44
N THR A 88 -10.99 -11.65 0.50
CA THR A 88 -10.73 -12.87 -0.25
C THR A 88 -10.22 -13.90 0.75
N GLY A 89 -10.97 -14.98 0.94
CA GLY A 89 -10.67 -15.96 2.00
C GLY A 89 -9.46 -16.86 1.70
N ASN A 90 -9.15 -17.08 0.42
CA ASN A 90 -8.00 -17.86 -0.02
C ASN A 90 -7.06 -16.96 -0.83
N ASP A 91 -6.84 -17.27 -2.10
CA ASP A 91 -5.85 -16.59 -2.93
C ASP A 91 -6.47 -15.54 -3.86
N GLN A 92 -5.71 -14.47 -4.11
CA GLN A 92 -6.00 -13.49 -5.16
C GLN A 92 -4.86 -13.51 -6.19
N THR A 93 -5.19 -13.75 -7.46
CA THR A 93 -4.24 -13.64 -8.58
C THR A 93 -4.68 -12.53 -9.53
N LEU A 94 -3.77 -11.61 -9.84
CA LEU A 94 -4.00 -10.52 -10.81
C LEU A 94 -2.98 -10.63 -11.93
N LYS A 95 -3.46 -10.75 -13.18
CA LYS A 95 -2.64 -10.71 -14.38
C LYS A 95 -3.07 -9.55 -15.27
N VAL A 96 -2.14 -8.64 -15.56
CA VAL A 96 -2.34 -7.49 -16.44
C VAL A 96 -1.41 -7.65 -17.63
N LYS A 97 -1.95 -7.64 -18.87
CA LYS A 97 -1.15 -7.84 -20.10
C LYS A 97 -0.36 -6.59 -20.50
N ASN A 98 -0.96 -5.42 -20.29
CA ASN A 98 -0.36 -4.12 -20.60
C ASN A 98 -0.01 -3.42 -19.27
N ASP A 99 -0.50 -2.20 -19.06
CA ASP A 99 -0.11 -1.38 -17.92
C ASP A 99 -1.11 -1.45 -16.76
N ARG A 100 -0.58 -1.28 -15.54
CA ARG A 100 -1.36 -0.97 -14.34
C ARG A 100 -0.95 0.40 -13.82
N LYS A 101 -1.89 1.34 -13.77
CA LYS A 101 -1.69 2.66 -13.16
C LYS A 101 -2.54 2.78 -11.89
N VAL A 102 -1.94 3.26 -10.81
CA VAL A 102 -2.61 3.46 -9.52
C VAL A 102 -2.31 4.90 -9.06
N SER A 103 -3.35 5.60 -8.60
CA SER A 103 -3.22 6.92 -7.98
C SER A 103 -3.94 6.87 -6.64
N ILE A 104 -3.21 7.19 -5.56
CA ILE A 104 -3.71 7.21 -4.18
C ILE A 104 -3.42 8.61 -3.66
N SER A 105 -4.47 9.34 -3.28
CA SER A 105 -4.35 10.77 -2.93
C SER A 105 -3.97 11.01 -1.47
N HIS A 106 -4.19 10.02 -0.61
CA HIS A 106 -3.83 10.04 0.80
C HIS A 106 -2.82 8.90 1.05
N ASP A 107 -3.19 7.92 1.86
CA ASP A 107 -2.26 6.89 2.34
C ASP A 107 -2.44 5.56 1.61
N ASP A 108 -1.32 4.87 1.38
CA ASP A 108 -1.27 3.47 0.94
C ASP A 108 -0.59 2.63 2.03
N GLY A 109 -1.30 1.63 2.55
CA GLY A 109 -0.82 0.74 3.60
C GLY A 109 -0.70 -0.69 3.08
N LEU A 110 0.47 -1.30 3.25
CA LEU A 110 0.69 -2.70 2.90
C LEU A 110 1.21 -3.47 4.11
N TYR A 111 0.42 -4.43 4.57
CA TYR A 111 0.83 -5.43 5.56
C TYR A 111 0.98 -6.79 4.88
N VAL A 112 2.17 -7.40 5.00
CA VAL A 112 2.45 -8.75 4.49
C VAL A 112 3.01 -9.58 5.65
N ALA A 113 2.25 -10.58 6.11
CA ALA A 113 2.61 -11.37 7.28
C ALA A 113 3.85 -12.26 7.08
N ASN A 114 4.07 -12.71 5.84
CA ASN A 114 5.17 -13.59 5.47
C ASN A 114 6.14 -12.85 4.55
N ASN A 115 6.32 -13.32 3.32
CA ASN A 115 7.34 -12.81 2.40
C ASN A 115 6.74 -11.89 1.34
N ARG A 116 7.40 -10.76 1.09
CA ARG A 116 7.19 -9.93 -0.10
C ARG A 116 8.33 -10.15 -1.09
N ARG A 117 8.02 -10.66 -2.28
CA ARG A 117 8.97 -10.77 -3.39
C ARG A 117 8.61 -9.76 -4.48
N VAL A 118 9.60 -9.04 -4.97
CA VAL A 118 9.43 -8.07 -6.06
C VAL A 118 10.54 -8.32 -7.09
N THR A 119 10.14 -8.46 -8.35
CA THR A 119 11.05 -8.53 -9.49
C THR A 119 10.65 -7.44 -10.46
N VAL A 120 11.63 -6.63 -10.89
CA VAL A 120 11.46 -5.63 -11.95
C VAL A 120 12.54 -5.91 -12.99
N GLU A 121 12.13 -6.35 -14.17
CA GLU A 121 13.07 -6.65 -15.26
C GLU A 121 13.57 -5.37 -15.95
N GLY A 122 12.75 -4.33 -15.94
CA GLY A 122 13.09 -3.01 -16.45
C GLY A 122 13.65 -2.08 -15.38
N LYS A 123 13.37 -0.78 -15.55
CA LYS A 123 13.82 0.28 -14.64
C LYS A 123 12.88 0.40 -13.43
N GLN A 124 13.47 0.56 -12.24
CA GLN A 124 12.73 0.94 -11.03
C GLN A 124 13.13 2.35 -10.59
N GLU A 125 12.15 3.24 -10.48
CA GLU A 125 12.35 4.62 -10.02
C GLU A 125 11.56 4.87 -8.74
N HIS A 126 12.16 5.61 -7.81
CA HIS A 126 11.53 6.00 -6.57
C HIS A 126 11.87 7.45 -6.24
N LYS A 127 10.85 8.25 -5.93
CA LYS A 127 10.99 9.61 -5.42
C LYS A 127 10.22 9.72 -4.12
N THR A 128 10.93 10.07 -3.05
CA THR A 128 10.33 10.38 -1.74
C THR A 128 10.58 11.85 -1.47
N THR A 129 9.53 12.61 -1.17
CA THR A 129 9.66 14.03 -0.82
C THR A 129 9.84 14.23 0.68
N GLY A 130 9.18 13.42 1.50
CA GLY A 130 9.41 13.34 2.93
C GLY A 130 10.52 12.35 3.29
N ASP A 131 10.50 11.87 4.52
CA ASP A 131 11.50 10.92 5.02
C ASP A 131 11.35 9.53 4.38
N HIS A 132 12.50 8.92 4.05
CA HIS A 132 12.57 7.51 3.67
C HIS A 132 13.23 6.71 4.80
N ILE A 133 12.43 5.95 5.54
CA ILE A 133 12.86 5.20 6.72
C ILE A 133 12.80 3.70 6.41
N SER A 134 13.93 3.01 6.56
CA SER A 134 14.04 1.56 6.38
C SER A 134 14.68 0.92 7.61
N LEU A 135 13.96 0.00 8.24
CA LEU A 135 14.46 -0.83 9.33
C LEU A 135 14.49 -2.28 8.86
N VAL A 136 15.67 -2.89 8.88
CA VAL A 136 15.87 -4.31 8.60
C VAL A 136 16.38 -4.94 9.89
N GLU A 137 15.55 -5.76 10.53
CA GLU A 137 15.94 -6.45 11.77
C GLU A 137 16.88 -7.64 11.51
N GLY A 138 16.79 -8.23 10.31
CA GLY A 138 17.71 -9.23 9.81
C GLY A 138 18.86 -8.63 8.99
N SER A 139 19.39 -9.41 8.05
CA SER A 139 20.47 -8.98 7.17
C SER A 139 19.97 -8.10 6.01
N HIS A 140 20.73 -7.07 5.67
CA HIS A 140 20.55 -6.28 4.45
C HIS A 140 21.74 -6.53 3.50
N SER A 141 21.49 -7.19 2.38
CA SER A 141 22.48 -7.45 1.34
C SER A 141 22.17 -6.62 0.09
N LEU A 142 23.20 -6.04 -0.52
CA LEU A 142 23.10 -5.24 -1.74
C LEU A 142 24.25 -5.61 -2.68
N GLU A 143 23.90 -6.12 -3.86
CA GLU A 143 24.83 -6.32 -4.96
C GLU A 143 24.45 -5.36 -6.10
N VAL A 144 25.42 -4.59 -6.58
CA VAL A 144 25.25 -3.68 -7.73
C VAL A 144 26.31 -4.06 -8.76
N LYS A 145 25.87 -4.58 -9.91
CA LYS A 145 26.78 -5.00 -11.00
C LYS A 145 27.38 -3.83 -11.78
N GLY A 146 26.71 -2.68 -11.76
CA GLY A 146 27.22 -1.42 -12.29
C GLY A 146 27.65 -0.48 -11.18
N ASP A 147 27.56 0.82 -11.43
CA ASP A 147 27.99 1.83 -10.47
C ASP A 147 26.95 2.07 -9.36
N LEU A 148 27.43 2.26 -8.15
CA LEU A 148 26.63 2.76 -7.02
C LEU A 148 27.06 4.20 -6.68
N ALA A 149 26.23 5.17 -7.05
CA ALA A 149 26.43 6.56 -6.68
C ALA A 149 25.56 6.94 -5.47
N ARG A 150 26.14 7.62 -4.48
CA ARG A 150 25.43 8.21 -3.33
C ARG A 150 25.83 9.68 -3.17
N LYS A 151 24.86 10.58 -3.29
CA LYS A 151 25.04 12.01 -3.06
C LYS A 151 24.21 12.43 -1.86
N VAL A 152 24.86 13.00 -0.85
CA VAL A 152 24.21 13.46 0.39
C VAL A 152 24.54 14.94 0.57
N ALA A 153 23.51 15.78 0.64
CA ALA A 153 23.68 17.21 0.87
C ALA A 153 23.94 17.55 2.35
N GLY A 154 23.32 16.76 3.25
CA GLY A 154 23.58 16.82 4.68
C GLY A 154 24.76 15.92 5.09
N ALA A 155 24.70 15.39 6.32
CA ALA A 155 25.71 14.48 6.83
C ALA A 155 25.45 13.01 6.40
N LEU A 156 26.52 12.27 6.17
CA LEU A 156 26.51 10.81 6.06
C LEU A 156 27.15 10.22 7.33
N GLY A 157 26.37 9.46 8.10
CA GLY A 157 26.84 8.77 9.31
C GLY A 157 26.82 7.25 9.13
N ILE A 158 27.86 6.57 9.59
CA ILE A 158 27.96 5.11 9.63
C ILE A 158 28.41 4.72 11.04
N LYS A 159 27.54 4.03 11.78
CA LYS A 159 27.86 3.45 13.10
C LYS A 159 27.68 1.94 13.00
N VAL A 160 28.77 1.21 13.23
CA VAL A 160 28.81 -0.26 13.20
C VAL A 160 29.36 -0.75 14.53
N GLN A 161 28.75 -1.79 15.10
CA GLN A 161 29.25 -2.41 16.34
C GLN A 161 30.46 -3.30 16.07
N GLY A 162 30.43 -4.06 14.97
CA GLY A 162 31.56 -4.85 14.48
C GLY A 162 32.42 -4.07 13.49
N ASP A 163 33.02 -4.80 12.55
CA ASP A 163 34.02 -4.25 11.63
C ASP A 163 33.41 -3.43 10.49
N ILE A 164 34.19 -2.44 10.03
CA ILE A 164 33.98 -1.77 8.75
C ILE A 164 35.12 -2.21 7.83
N VAL A 165 34.78 -3.01 6.82
CA VAL A 165 35.75 -3.50 5.82
C VAL A 165 35.46 -2.81 4.49
N LEU A 166 36.48 -2.14 3.94
CA LEU A 166 36.44 -1.53 2.61
C LEU A 166 37.55 -2.15 1.79
N GLU A 167 37.17 -2.81 0.69
CA GLU A 167 38.09 -3.42 -0.24
C GLU A 167 37.91 -2.81 -1.63
N SER A 168 39.04 -2.53 -2.27
CA SER A 168 39.09 -2.04 -3.64
C SER A 168 40.30 -2.67 -4.32
N SER A 169 40.11 -3.27 -5.48
CA SER A 169 41.21 -3.73 -6.33
C SER A 169 41.95 -2.56 -7.01
N GLY A 170 41.29 -1.40 -7.10
CA GLY A 170 41.85 -0.16 -7.64
C GLY A 170 42.37 0.75 -6.55
N GLN A 171 41.50 1.60 -6.01
CA GLN A 171 41.88 2.64 -5.06
C GLN A 171 40.75 2.91 -4.06
N ILE A 172 41.12 3.32 -2.85
CA ILE A 172 40.23 3.95 -1.87
C ILE A 172 40.74 5.37 -1.64
N SER A 173 39.88 6.38 -1.88
CA SER A 173 40.23 7.79 -1.78
C SER A 173 39.30 8.53 -0.84
N LEU A 174 39.88 9.26 0.12
CA LEU A 174 39.19 10.11 1.08
C LEU A 174 39.68 11.54 0.90
N LYS A 175 38.80 12.51 0.66
CA LYS A 175 39.18 13.90 0.36
C LYS A 175 38.36 14.90 1.18
N SER A 176 39.03 15.91 1.73
CA SER A 176 38.42 17.05 2.40
C SER A 176 39.14 18.34 2.00
N GLY A 177 38.46 19.21 1.26
CA GLY A 177 39.07 20.40 0.68
C GLY A 177 40.30 20.04 -0.17
N ALA A 178 41.45 20.62 0.17
CA ALA A 178 42.74 20.35 -0.47
C ALA A 178 43.49 19.12 0.12
N SER A 179 43.02 18.54 1.23
CA SER A 179 43.68 17.40 1.88
C SER A 179 43.06 16.07 1.41
N PHE A 180 43.86 15.02 1.32
CA PHE A 180 43.40 13.68 0.93
C PHE A 180 44.25 12.56 1.52
N ILE A 181 43.63 11.37 1.56
CA ILE A 181 44.27 10.09 1.82
C ILE A 181 43.89 9.15 0.69
N THR A 182 44.85 8.43 0.16
CA THR A 182 44.65 7.51 -0.95
C THR A 182 45.35 6.19 -0.68
N LEU A 183 44.62 5.08 -0.72
CA LEU A 183 45.16 3.73 -0.67
C LEU A 183 45.10 3.14 -2.07
N HIS A 184 46.23 2.64 -2.58
CA HIS A 184 46.35 2.05 -3.91
C HIS A 184 47.39 0.90 -3.88
N PRO A 185 47.54 0.10 -4.95
CA PRO A 185 48.37 -1.11 -4.89
C PRO A 185 49.88 -0.86 -4.66
N GLY A 186 50.33 0.38 -4.87
CA GLY A 186 51.71 0.80 -4.66
C GLY A 186 52.02 1.38 -3.27
N GLY A 187 51.00 1.63 -2.43
CA GLY A 187 51.20 2.24 -1.12
C GLY A 187 50.04 3.09 -0.62
N VAL A 188 50.36 4.00 0.30
CA VAL A 188 49.42 4.94 0.91
C VAL A 188 49.97 6.36 0.77
N ASP A 189 49.21 7.23 0.09
CA ASP A 189 49.50 8.65 0.00
C ASP A 189 48.70 9.43 1.04
N ILE A 190 49.36 10.33 1.77
CA ILE A 190 48.73 11.23 2.74
C ILE A 190 49.22 12.65 2.47
N THR A 191 48.33 13.54 2.04
CA THR A 191 48.67 14.93 1.73
C THR A 191 47.69 15.90 2.41
N GLY A 192 48.22 16.94 3.04
CA GLY A 192 47.44 18.02 3.63
C GLY A 192 48.35 19.16 4.12
N LEU A 193 47.77 20.32 4.41
CA LEU A 193 48.52 21.50 4.92
C LEU A 193 49.23 21.20 6.25
N LYS A 194 48.60 20.38 7.09
CA LYS A 194 49.13 19.90 8.37
C LYS A 194 48.66 18.47 8.59
N ILE A 195 49.58 17.58 8.91
CA ILE A 195 49.28 16.20 9.29
C ILE A 195 49.60 16.09 10.79
N ASN A 196 48.57 15.97 11.63
CA ASN A 196 48.80 15.69 13.05
C ASN A 196 48.83 14.17 13.25
N LEU A 197 49.98 13.63 13.63
CA LEU A 197 50.14 12.24 14.04
C LEU A 197 50.17 12.18 15.56
N ASN A 198 49.28 11.39 16.17
CA ASN A 198 49.17 11.25 17.63
C ASN A 198 48.96 12.57 18.40
N SER A 199 48.37 13.60 17.78
CA SER A 199 48.11 14.90 18.41
C SER A 199 46.85 15.58 17.82
N GLY A 200 46.07 16.26 18.67
CA GLY A 200 44.94 17.11 18.27
C GLY A 200 43.63 16.38 17.90
N GLY A 201 42.57 17.19 17.69
CA GLY A 201 41.27 16.78 17.14
C GLY A 201 40.20 16.34 18.16
N SER A 202 38.97 16.21 17.67
CA SER A 202 37.85 15.54 18.36
C SER A 202 37.01 14.82 17.29
N PRO A 203 36.51 13.60 17.54
CA PRO A 203 35.74 12.85 16.55
C PRO A 203 34.36 13.50 16.29
N GLY A 204 33.83 13.30 15.09
CA GLY A 204 32.42 13.60 14.79
C GLY A 204 31.47 12.64 15.53
N THR A 205 30.22 13.06 15.73
CA THR A 205 29.16 12.21 16.32
C THR A 205 28.33 11.56 15.21
N PRO A 206 28.10 10.22 15.23
CA PRO A 206 27.24 9.57 14.26
C PRO A 206 25.78 10.05 14.33
N LEU A 207 25.08 10.03 13.20
CA LEU A 207 23.64 10.34 13.14
C LEU A 207 22.80 9.24 13.81
N SER A 208 21.69 9.64 14.43
CA SER A 208 20.68 8.71 14.95
C SER A 208 19.70 8.30 13.84
N THR A 209 19.23 7.06 13.88
CA THR A 209 18.23 6.55 12.92
C THR A 209 16.81 6.83 13.39
N LEU A 210 15.89 6.99 12.44
CA LEU A 210 14.45 7.05 12.70
C LEU A 210 13.84 5.63 12.67
N LYS A 211 12.70 5.44 13.34
CA LYS A 211 11.95 4.17 13.33
C LYS A 211 10.70 4.29 12.43
N PRO A 212 10.41 3.31 11.56
CA PRO A 212 9.21 3.34 10.76
C PRO A 212 7.96 3.04 11.60
N ALA A 213 6.79 3.47 11.12
CA ALA A 213 5.51 3.04 11.68
C ALA A 213 5.27 1.54 11.40
N VAL A 214 4.64 0.83 12.34
CA VAL A 214 4.32 -0.59 12.21
C VAL A 214 2.83 -0.76 11.98
N LEU A 215 2.44 -1.29 10.82
CA LEU A 215 1.06 -1.63 10.50
C LEU A 215 0.67 -2.96 11.17
N ARG A 216 -0.61 -3.11 11.52
CA ARG A 216 -1.19 -4.36 12.03
C ARG A 216 -2.08 -5.01 10.96
N ALA A 217 -2.30 -6.32 11.08
CA ALA A 217 -3.27 -7.01 10.25
C ALA A 217 -4.66 -6.37 10.39
N LEU A 218 -5.39 -6.26 9.28
CA LEU A 218 -6.80 -5.92 9.30
C LEU A 218 -7.59 -7.10 9.91
N VAL A 219 -8.61 -6.81 10.70
CA VAL A 219 -9.42 -7.84 11.38
C VAL A 219 -10.32 -8.52 10.36
N ASP A 220 -10.36 -9.86 10.35
CA ASP A 220 -11.35 -10.63 9.60
C ASP A 220 -12.69 -10.57 10.32
N GLU A 221 -13.70 -9.95 9.71
CA GLU A 221 -15.08 -9.92 10.24
C GLU A 221 -15.81 -11.28 10.09
N SER A 222 -15.17 -12.31 9.52
CA SER A 222 -15.79 -13.60 9.20
C SER A 222 -15.81 -14.62 10.34
N ASN A 223 -15.44 -14.25 11.57
CA ASN A 223 -15.51 -15.16 12.73
C ASN A 223 -16.49 -14.69 13.83
N SER A 224 -17.71 -14.32 13.43
CA SER A 224 -18.82 -14.11 14.37
C SER A 224 -19.83 -15.26 14.32
N VAL A 225 -19.53 -16.37 15.01
CA VAL A 225 -20.58 -17.23 15.58
C VAL A 225 -20.34 -17.47 17.06
N SER A 226 -21.23 -16.84 17.83
CA SER A 226 -21.62 -17.07 19.24
C SER A 226 -20.64 -16.76 20.38
N GLY A 227 -21.03 -15.77 21.21
CA GLY A 227 -20.94 -15.93 22.66
C GLY A 227 -20.29 -14.79 23.47
N LYS A 228 -21.15 -13.87 23.94
CA LYS A 228 -21.06 -13.07 25.18
C LYS A 228 -20.14 -11.84 25.24
N ASP A 229 -20.82 -10.70 25.24
CA ASP A 229 -20.75 -9.62 26.23
C ASP A 229 -19.42 -8.89 26.42
N SER A 230 -19.28 -7.74 25.75
CA SER A 230 -18.92 -6.50 26.43
C SER A 230 -19.16 -5.32 25.49
N THR A 231 -19.84 -4.32 26.05
CA THR A 231 -20.11 -3.02 25.46
C THR A 231 -18.83 -2.26 25.16
N GLU A 232 -18.53 -2.03 23.89
CA GLU A 232 -17.81 -0.81 23.49
C GLU A 232 -18.22 -0.41 22.07
N SER A 233 -18.76 0.80 21.94
CA SER A 233 -19.15 1.41 20.68
C SER A 233 -17.92 1.77 19.83
N PRO A 234 -18.02 1.75 18.49
CA PRO A 234 -16.86 1.84 17.60
C PRO A 234 -16.42 3.29 17.39
N LEU A 235 -15.16 3.43 16.97
CA LEU A 235 -14.46 4.67 16.55
C LEU A 235 -13.82 5.48 17.69
N LYS A 236 -12.52 5.24 17.90
CA LYS A 236 -11.60 6.35 18.17
C LYS A 236 -10.56 6.44 17.07
N SER A 237 -10.52 7.65 16.51
CA SER A 237 -9.68 8.14 15.42
C SER A 237 -8.20 7.81 15.60
N VAL A 238 -7.54 7.54 14.48
CA VAL A 238 -6.09 7.29 14.32
C VAL A 238 -5.24 8.56 14.58
N GLN A 239 -5.75 9.53 15.37
CA GLN A 239 -5.08 10.82 15.61
C GLN A 239 -4.49 11.01 17.02
N GLU A 240 -4.62 10.05 17.94
CA GLU A 240 -4.03 10.17 19.28
C GLU A 240 -2.92 9.14 19.55
N THR A 241 -1.85 9.20 18.75
CA THR A 241 -0.52 8.72 19.20
C THR A 241 0.55 9.84 19.13
N PHE A 242 0.13 11.07 18.81
CA PHE A 242 1.00 12.26 18.78
C PHE A 242 0.81 13.10 20.04
N ASN A 243 1.24 12.58 21.19
CA ASN A 243 1.76 13.38 22.30
C ASN A 243 2.22 12.46 23.45
N THR A 244 3.49 12.07 23.40
CA THR A 244 4.24 11.86 24.64
C THR A 244 5.41 12.82 24.61
N SER A 245 5.24 13.91 25.35
CA SER A 245 6.26 14.86 25.75
C SER A 245 7.52 14.12 26.19
N LEU A 246 8.66 14.49 25.62
CA LEU A 246 9.96 14.35 26.25
C LEU A 246 9.88 15.06 27.62
N GLN A 247 10.09 14.32 28.70
CA GLN A 247 10.53 14.88 29.97
C GLN A 247 11.85 14.21 30.28
N ASP A 248 12.93 14.99 30.12
CA ASP A 248 14.27 14.63 30.58
C ASP A 248 14.24 14.44 32.11
N PRO A 249 14.95 13.45 32.67
CA PRO A 249 15.20 13.41 34.10
C PRO A 249 16.23 14.47 34.48
N GLU A 250 15.86 15.39 35.38
CA GLU A 250 16.78 16.35 36.02
C GLU A 250 17.99 15.63 36.66
N PRO A 251 19.22 16.20 36.56
CA PRO A 251 20.37 15.69 37.29
C PRO A 251 20.29 16.08 38.78
N PRO A 252 20.83 15.26 39.70
CA PRO A 252 20.69 15.52 41.14
C PRO A 252 21.47 16.77 41.59
N LEU A 253 20.76 17.64 42.32
CA LEU A 253 21.29 18.80 43.03
C LEU A 253 22.41 18.38 44.00
N ARG A 254 23.65 18.83 43.74
CA ARG A 254 24.75 18.80 44.71
C ARG A 254 24.39 19.71 45.89
N ARG A 255 23.98 19.12 47.02
CA ARG A 255 23.91 19.81 48.31
C ARG A 255 25.32 20.24 48.73
N GLY A 256 25.56 21.54 48.76
CA GLY A 256 26.68 22.12 49.48
C GLY A 256 26.59 21.78 50.97
N ARG A 257 27.67 21.25 51.54
CA ARG A 257 27.96 21.35 52.97
C ARG A 257 29.18 22.26 53.12
N PHE A 258 28.94 23.43 53.68
CA PHE A 258 29.92 24.12 54.50
C PHE A 258 29.93 23.48 55.88
N SER A 259 31.09 23.04 56.37
CA SER A 259 31.50 23.23 57.77
C SER A 259 33.00 22.94 57.91
N GLN A 260 33.72 23.95 58.41
CA GLN A 260 35.01 23.99 59.10
C GLN A 260 36.16 23.13 58.58
#